data_AF-A0A383E272-F1
#
_entry.id   AF-A0A383E272-F1
#
_cell.length_a   1.000
_cell.length_b   1.000
_cell.length_c   1.000
_cell.angle_alpha   90.00
_cell.angle_beta   90.00
_cell.angle_gamma   90.00
#
_symmetry.space_group_name_H-M   'P 1'
#
loop_
_entity.id
_entity.type
_entity.pdbx_description
1 polymer ?
#
loop_
_entity_poly.entity_id
_entity_poly.type
_entity_poly.pdbx_seq_one_letter_code
_entity_poly.pdbx_strand_id
1 'polypeptide(L)' 'METFDYIIVGAGTAGCLLANRLSTDPRTTV' A
#
# COMPACT_ATOMS: atom_id res chain seq x y z
N MET A 1 16.95 -9.10 0.40
CA MET A 1 16.38 -7.74 0.49
C MET A 1 15.10 -7.76 -0.31
N GLU A 2 13.97 -7.50 0.33
CA GLU A 2 12.67 -7.50 -0.35
C GLU A 2 12.41 -6.12 -0.96
N THR A 3 11.78 -6.10 -2.13
CA THR A 3 11.47 -4.87 -2.87
C THR A 3 9.95 -4.71 -2.90
N PHE A 4 9.50 -3.50 -2.64
CA PHE A 4 8.08 -3.13 -2.67
C PHE A 4 7.90 -1.96 -3.65
N ASP A 5 6.73 -1.90 -4.29
CA ASP A 5 6.39 -0.79 -5.20
C ASP A 5 6.04 0.47 -4.41
N TYR A 6 5.43 0.30 -3.24
CA TYR A 6 5.05 1.39 -2.34
C TYR A 6 5.31 1.04 -0.89
N ILE A 7 5.54 2.07 -0.07
CA ILE A 7 5.60 1.96 1.39
C ILE A 7 4.71 3.05 1.97
N ILE A 8 3.67 2.65 2.71
CA ILE A 8 2.75 3.59 3.34
C ILE A 8 3.19 3.85 4.78
N VAL A 9 3.56 5.09 5.07
CA VAL A 9 3.98 5.49 6.43
C VAL A 9 2.83 6.23 7.12
N GLY A 10 2.20 5.53 8.08
CA GLY A 10 1.11 6.05 8.90
C GLY A 10 -0.24 5.40 8.61
N ALA A 11 -0.86 4.80 9.63
CA ALA A 11 -2.12 4.05 9.55
C ALA A 11 -3.37 4.91 9.85
N GLY A 12 -3.36 6.17 9.41
CA GLY A 12 -4.54 7.04 9.48
C GLY A 12 -5.61 6.64 8.46
N THR A 13 -6.77 7.30 8.50
CA THR A 13 -7.88 7.03 7.56
C THR A 13 -7.46 7.11 6.10
N ALA A 14 -6.68 8.12 5.73
CA ALA A 14 -6.14 8.26 4.38
C ALA A 14 -5.17 7.11 4.02
N GLY A 15 -4.32 6.69 4.97
CA GLY A 15 -3.36 5.59 4.78
C GLY A 15 -4.06 4.25 4.57
N CYS A 16 -5.06 3.94 5.39
CA CYS A 16 -5.84 2.70 5.26
C CYS A 16 -6.64 2.65 3.96
N LEU A 17 -7.24 3.77 3.53
CA LEU A 17 -7.96 3.82 2.26
C LEU A 17 -7.04 3.68 1.05
N LEU A 18 -5.86 4.32 1.08
CA LEU A 18 -4.85 4.19 0.03
C LEU A 18 -4.33 2.74 -0.03
N ALA A 19 -3.98 2.15 1.10
CA ALA A 19 -3.55 0.75 1.19
C ALA A 19 -4.60 -0.19 0.60
N ASN A 20 -5.86 -0.05 1.01
CA ASN A 20 -6.94 -0.88 0.50
C ASN A 20 -7.15 -0.73 -1.02
N ARG A 21 -6.94 0.47 -1.59
CA ARG A 21 -7.01 0.66 -3.05
C ARG A 21 -5.85 -0.03 -3.75
N LEU A 22 -4.62 0.19 -3.29
CA LEU A 22 -3.44 -0.40 -3.92
C LEU A 22 -3.44 -1.92 -3.81
N SER A 23 -3.83 -2.49 -2.66
CA SER A 23 -3.91 -3.94 -2.48
C SER A 23 -4.92 -4.65 -3.40
N THR A 24 -5.82 -3.93 -4.07
CA THR A 24 -6.73 -4.53 -5.07
C THR A 24 -6.10 -4.70 -6.46
N ASP A 25 -4.98 -4.02 -6.76
CA ASP A 25 -4.24 -4.26 -7.99
C ASP A 25 -3.21 -5.39 -7.75
N PRO A 26 -3.38 -6.57 -8.40
CA PRO A 26 -2.48 -7.70 -8.22
C PRO A 26 -1.05 -7.46 -8.73
N ARG A 27 -0.82 -6.35 -9.45
CA ARG A 27 0.50 -5.97 -9.97
C ARG A 27 1.28 -5.09 -9.01
N THR A 28 0.68 -4.66 -7.91
CA THR A 28 1.33 -3.78 -6.94
C THR A 28 1.58 -4.50 -5.62
N THR A 29 2.75 -4.29 -5.06
CA THR A 29 3.16 -4.71 -3.72
C THR A 29 3.30 -3.48 -2.83
N VAL A 30 2.63 -3.50 -1.69
CA VAL A 30 2.53 -2.38 -0.74
C VAL A 30 2.85 -2.79 0.69
#